data_AF-A0A151ZEY9-F1
#
_entry.id   AF-A0A151ZEY9-F1
#
_cell.length_a   1.000
_cell.length_b   1.000
_cell.length_c   1.000
_cell.angle_alpha   90.00
_cell.angle_beta   90.00
_cell.angle_gamma   90.00
#
_symmetry.space_group_name_H-M   'P 1'
#
loop_
_entity.id
_entity.type
_entity.pdbx_description
1 polymer ?
#
loop_
_entity_poly.entity_id
_entity_poly.type
_entity_poly.pdbx_seq_one_letter_code
_entity_poly.pdbx_strand_id
1 'polypeptide(L)'
;MSGNTTSSLVLFRRIIREGSRFNGFTYGSWWRVNLRELFRENKNVSDPQQVKVLQDKTKSYRYFLKSSRDIQELLDSYNIGIPARERIEKSSARVGFKAPEWPEARDKRIQERIEQEKQQQQQQNNETK
;
A
#
# COMPACT_ATOMS: atom_id res chain seq x y z
N MET A 1 40.74 -13.89 -2.38
CA MET A 1 39.28 -13.82 -2.61
C MET A 1 38.58 -13.71 -1.26
N SER A 2 38.22 -12.50 -0.84
CA SER A 2 37.58 -12.25 0.46
C SER A 2 36.09 -12.59 0.36
N GLY A 3 35.75 -13.87 0.54
CA GLY A 3 34.36 -14.30 0.68
C GLY A 3 33.80 -13.72 1.98
N ASN A 4 32.98 -12.69 1.88
CA ASN A 4 32.21 -12.15 3.01
C ASN A 4 31.31 -13.27 3.56
N THR A 5 31.78 -14.00 4.57
CA THR A 5 31.00 -14.99 5.33
C THR A 5 29.99 -14.26 6.20
N THR A 6 28.96 -13.72 5.54
CA THR A 6 27.83 -13.12 6.26
C THR A 6 27.17 -14.24 7.04
N SER A 7 27.34 -14.23 8.37
CA SER A 7 26.72 -15.21 9.26
C SER A 7 25.22 -15.32 9.00
N SER A 8 24.68 -16.53 9.06
CA SER A 8 23.25 -16.81 8.91
C SER A 8 22.40 -15.96 9.88
N LEU A 9 22.91 -15.71 11.09
CA LEU A 9 22.28 -14.82 12.08
C LEU A 9 22.21 -13.36 11.61
N VAL A 10 23.22 -12.88 10.88
CA VAL A 10 23.23 -11.53 10.32
C VAL A 10 22.17 -11.42 9.23
N LEU A 11 22.07 -12.42 8.34
CA LEU A 11 21.03 -12.47 7.32
C LEU A 11 19.62 -12.53 7.93
N PHE A 12 19.42 -13.38 8.94
CA PHE A 12 18.18 -13.47 9.70
C PHE A 12 17.76 -12.11 10.29
N ARG A 13 18.67 -11.43 11.01
CA ARG A 13 18.37 -10.10 11.58
C ARG A 13 18.07 -9.06 10.51
N ARG A 14 18.78 -9.10 9.38
CA ARG A 14 18.55 -8.17 8.26
C ARG A 14 17.17 -8.36 7.65
N ILE A 15 16.74 -9.60 7.38
CA ILE A 15 15.41 -9.85 6.79
C ILE A 15 14.28 -9.50 7.75
N ILE A 16 14.44 -9.73 9.07
CA ILE A 16 13.46 -9.29 10.08
C ILE A 16 13.31 -7.77 10.08
N ARG A 17 14.41 -7.02 9.99
CA ARG A 17 14.35 -5.55 9.94
C ARG A 17 13.64 -5.05 8.68
N GLU A 18 13.98 -5.59 7.51
CA GLU A 18 13.30 -5.18 6.26
C GLU A 18 11.82 -5.59 6.27
N GLY A 19 11.50 -6.82 6.68
CA GLY A 19 10.12 -7.29 6.76
C GLY A 19 9.27 -6.48 7.73
N SER A 20 9.86 -5.93 8.79
CA SER A 20 9.14 -5.06 9.73
C SER A 20 8.80 -3.68 9.16
N ARG A 21 9.49 -3.25 8.11
CA ARG A 21 9.24 -1.99 7.39
C ARG A 21 8.31 -2.19 6.20
N PHE A 22 7.96 -3.43 5.86
CA PHE A 22 7.10 -3.75 4.75
C PHE A 22 5.62 -3.67 5.19
N ASN A 23 4.85 -2.76 4.58
CA ASN A 23 3.46 -2.48 4.96
C ASN A 23 2.52 -3.70 4.81
N GLY A 24 2.86 -4.69 3.99
CA GLY A 24 2.07 -5.93 3.90
C GLY A 24 2.20 -6.85 5.13
N PHE A 25 3.22 -6.63 5.97
CA PHE A 25 3.58 -7.49 7.11
C PHE A 25 3.27 -6.86 8.47
N THR A 26 2.81 -5.61 8.50
CA THR A 26 2.47 -4.89 9.74
C THR A 26 1.27 -5.51 10.48
N TYR A 27 0.35 -6.16 9.77
CA TYR A 27 -0.87 -6.72 10.37
C TYR A 27 -0.72 -8.14 10.92
N GLY A 28 0.35 -8.86 10.59
CA GLY A 28 0.50 -10.28 10.93
C GLY A 28 1.80 -10.58 11.67
N SER A 29 1.70 -11.20 12.85
CA SER A 29 2.89 -11.72 13.56
C SER A 29 3.39 -13.06 12.98
N TRP A 30 2.52 -13.76 12.23
CA TRP A 30 2.79 -15.11 11.71
C TRP A 30 4.08 -15.20 10.89
N TRP A 31 4.39 -14.21 10.04
CA TRP A 31 5.59 -14.27 9.19
C TRP A 31 6.88 -14.31 10.00
N ARG A 32 6.94 -13.63 11.17
CA ARG A 32 8.11 -13.67 12.07
C ARG A 32 8.26 -15.02 12.74
N VAL A 33 7.15 -15.70 13.04
CA VAL A 33 7.16 -17.06 13.56
C VAL A 33 7.63 -18.01 12.47
N ASN A 34 7.01 -17.98 11.30
CA ASN A 34 7.35 -18.83 10.16
C ASN A 34 8.82 -18.68 9.73
N LEU A 35 9.32 -17.45 9.65
CA LEU A 35 10.73 -17.19 9.34
C LEU A 35 11.68 -17.75 10.41
N ARG A 36 11.31 -17.69 11.69
CA ARG A 36 12.11 -18.31 12.76
C ARG A 36 12.15 -19.82 12.62
N GLU A 37 11.01 -20.44 12.34
CA GLU A 37 10.93 -21.90 12.15
C GLU A 37 11.75 -22.34 10.93
N LEU A 38 11.66 -21.65 9.79
CA LEU A 38 12.50 -21.94 8.62
C LEU A 38 14.00 -21.88 8.93
N PHE A 39 14.46 -20.92 9.74
CA PHE A 39 15.86 -20.87 10.16
C PHE A 39 16.23 -21.96 11.16
N ARG A 40 15.29 -22.40 12.00
CA ARG A 40 15.49 -23.51 12.95
C ARG A 40 15.56 -24.86 12.24
N GLU A 41 14.67 -25.12 11.29
CA GLU A 41 14.66 -26.33 10.47
C GLU A 41 15.99 -26.52 9.74
N ASN A 42 16.58 -25.43 9.25
CA ASN A 42 17.85 -25.45 8.51
C ASN A 42 19.09 -25.32 9.41
N LYS A 43 18.97 -25.40 10.74
CA LYS A 43 20.09 -25.21 11.69
C LYS A 43 21.21 -26.23 11.50
N ASN A 44 20.85 -27.48 11.18
CA ASN A 44 21.77 -28.61 11.15
C ASN A 44 22.37 -28.88 9.76
N VAL A 45 22.06 -28.05 8.77
CA VAL A 45 22.61 -28.16 7.41
C VAL A 45 24.10 -27.87 7.46
N SER A 46 24.89 -28.91 7.20
CA SER A 46 26.36 -28.85 7.27
C SER A 46 27.03 -28.76 5.89
N ASP A 47 26.30 -29.09 4.81
CA ASP A 47 26.80 -28.99 3.44
C ASP A 47 27.00 -27.51 3.04
N PRO A 48 28.24 -27.08 2.72
CA PRO A 48 28.53 -25.69 2.33
C PRO A 48 27.74 -25.22 1.11
N GLN A 49 27.44 -26.10 0.15
CA GLN A 49 26.68 -25.72 -1.05
C GLN A 49 25.23 -25.42 -0.70
N GLN A 50 24.59 -26.27 0.10
CA GLN A 50 23.24 -26.03 0.59
C GLN A 50 23.14 -24.77 1.44
N VAL A 51 24.11 -24.54 2.34
CA VAL A 51 24.17 -23.30 3.13
C VAL A 51 24.21 -22.08 2.22
N LYS A 52 25.03 -22.10 1.16
CA LYS A 52 25.12 -21.00 0.20
C LYS A 52 23.78 -20.76 -0.51
N VAL A 53 23.11 -21.82 -0.97
CA VAL A 53 21.79 -21.73 -1.62
C VAL A 53 20.76 -21.09 -0.68
N LEU A 54 20.71 -21.50 0.59
CA LEU A 54 19.80 -20.93 1.59
C LEU A 54 20.11 -19.45 1.89
N GLN A 55 21.40 -19.11 1.96
CA GLN A 55 21.83 -17.72 2.15
C GLN A 55 21.45 -16.85 0.95
N ASP A 56 21.66 -17.33 -0.27
CA ASP A 56 21.33 -16.60 -1.49
C ASP A 56 19.81 -16.43 -1.63
N LYS A 57 19.03 -17.47 -1.31
CA LYS A 57 17.56 -17.37 -1.19
C LYS A 57 17.13 -16.27 -0.20
N THR A 58 17.77 -16.22 0.97
CA THR A 58 17.48 -15.17 1.98
C THR A 58 17.84 -13.78 1.46
N LYS A 59 18.97 -13.62 0.76
CA LYS A 59 19.38 -12.35 0.16
C LYS A 59 18.37 -11.89 -0.89
N SER A 60 17.87 -12.79 -1.73
CA SER A 60 16.85 -12.50 -2.75
C SER A 60 15.54 -12.04 -2.12
N TYR A 61 15.04 -12.71 -1.08
CA TYR A 61 13.83 -12.25 -0.38
C TYR A 61 14.03 -10.89 0.28
N ARG A 62 15.20 -10.66 0.89
CA ARG A 62 15.53 -9.35 1.45
C ARG A 62 15.52 -8.27 0.37
N TYR A 63 16.11 -8.55 -0.79
CA TYR A 63 16.13 -7.62 -1.91
C TYR A 63 14.71 -7.30 -2.38
N PHE A 64 13.86 -8.31 -2.54
CA PHE A 64 12.45 -8.15 -2.92
C PHE A 64 11.69 -7.25 -1.93
N LEU A 65 11.82 -7.50 -0.62
CA LEU A 65 11.15 -6.70 0.41
C LEU A 65 11.59 -5.24 0.36
N LYS A 66 12.91 -5.01 0.19
CA LYS A 66 13.45 -3.67 0.06
C LYS A 66 12.96 -2.98 -1.22
N SER A 67 13.06 -3.64 -2.37
CA SER A 67 12.67 -3.04 -3.66
C SER A 67 11.18 -2.70 -3.68
N SER A 68 10.33 -3.56 -3.11
CA SER A 68 8.88 -3.33 -3.05
C SER A 68 8.55 -2.11 -2.20
N ARG A 69 9.27 -1.93 -1.08
CA ARG A 69 9.15 -0.71 -0.24
C ARG A 69 9.63 0.53 -0.99
N ASP A 70 10.80 0.46 -1.62
CA ASP A 70 11.38 1.59 -2.35
C ASP A 70 10.46 2.02 -3.52
N ILE A 71 9.79 1.07 -4.17
CA ILE A 71 8.75 1.35 -5.18
C ILE A 71 7.54 2.05 -4.56
N GLN A 72 7.04 1.59 -3.40
CA GLN A 72 5.93 2.26 -2.71
C GLN A 72 6.28 3.71 -2.36
N GLU A 73 7.47 3.94 -1.79
CA GLU A 73 7.99 5.28 -1.47
C GLU A 73 8.06 6.16 -2.73
N LEU A 74 8.45 5.59 -3.87
CA LEU A 74 8.48 6.30 -5.16
C LEU A 74 7.07 6.64 -5.68
N LEU A 75 6.14 5.69 -5.63
CA LEU A 75 4.76 5.92 -6.07
C LEU A 75 4.08 7.02 -5.25
N ASP A 76 4.30 7.01 -3.93
CA ASP A 76 3.76 8.01 -3.01
C ASP A 76 4.37 9.39 -3.26
N SER A 77 5.70 9.47 -3.40
CA SER A 77 6.39 10.75 -3.62
C SER A 77 6.04 11.38 -4.96
N TYR A 78 5.95 10.59 -6.03
CA TYR A 78 5.62 11.08 -7.37
C TYR A 78 4.11 11.11 -7.65
N ASN A 79 3.26 10.73 -6.69
CA ASN A 79 1.80 10.60 -6.86
C ASN A 79 1.42 9.76 -8.10
N ILE A 80 2.24 8.74 -8.41
CA ILE A 80 2.02 7.84 -9.56
C ILE A 80 0.94 6.83 -9.15
N GLY A 81 -0.06 6.62 -10.02
CA GLY A 81 -1.20 5.75 -9.73
C GLY A 81 -2.32 6.42 -8.90
N ILE A 82 -2.13 7.65 -8.43
CA ILE A 82 -3.19 8.44 -7.80
C ILE A 82 -4.08 9.06 -8.91
N PRO A 83 -5.39 8.78 -8.93
CA PRO A 83 -6.32 9.39 -9.87
C PRO A 83 -6.27 10.93 -9.82
N ALA A 84 -6.54 11.58 -10.95
CA ALA A 84 -6.46 13.04 -11.06
C ALA A 84 -7.31 13.77 -9.99
N ARG A 85 -8.47 13.22 -9.62
CA ARG A 85 -9.34 13.79 -8.59
C ARG A 85 -8.67 13.84 -7.21
N GLU A 86 -8.18 12.69 -6.75
CA GLU A 86 -7.52 12.55 -5.45
C GLU A 86 -6.25 13.42 -5.38
N ARG A 87 -5.55 13.61 -6.50
CA ARG A 87 -4.39 14.50 -6.60
C ARG A 87 -4.76 15.97 -6.39
N ILE A 88 -5.87 16.42 -6.98
CA ILE A 88 -6.38 17.80 -6.85
C ILE A 88 -6.85 18.04 -5.42
N GLU A 89 -7.50 17.04 -4.80
CA GLU A 89 -7.93 17.08 -3.41
C GLU A 89 -6.74 17.14 -2.44
N LYS A 90 -5.78 16.22 -2.56
CA LYS A 90 -4.53 16.21 -1.76
C LYS A 90 -3.75 17.51 -1.92
N SER A 91 -3.67 18.05 -3.14
CA SER A 91 -2.96 19.30 -3.40
C SER A 91 -3.69 20.49 -2.80
N SER A 92 -5.01 20.60 -2.96
CA SER A 92 -5.82 21.66 -2.35
C SER A 92 -5.72 21.64 -0.83
N ALA A 93 -5.79 20.46 -0.22
CA ALA A 93 -5.64 20.29 1.22
C ALA A 93 -4.27 20.76 1.74
N ARG A 94 -3.18 20.49 1.00
CA ARG A 94 -1.82 20.93 1.36
C ARG A 94 -1.68 22.45 1.45
N VAL A 95 -2.40 23.18 0.61
CA VAL A 95 -2.37 24.65 0.57
C VAL A 95 -3.53 25.30 1.34
N GLY A 96 -4.33 24.51 2.06
CA GLY A 96 -5.46 25.01 2.85
C GLY A 96 -6.69 25.41 2.04
N PHE A 97 -6.78 25.01 0.77
CA PHE A 97 -7.95 25.24 -0.07
C PHE A 97 -8.90 24.03 -0.06
N LYS A 98 -10.19 24.29 -0.30
CA LYS A 98 -11.17 23.23 -0.61
C LYS A 98 -11.16 22.97 -2.11
N ALA A 99 -11.12 21.71 -2.51
CA ALA A 99 -11.24 21.33 -3.91
C ALA A 99 -12.59 21.81 -4.47
N PRO A 100 -12.65 22.23 -5.75
CA PRO A 100 -13.89 22.59 -6.39
C PRO A 100 -14.81 21.37 -6.48
N GLU A 101 -16.12 21.62 -6.46
CA GLU A 101 -17.09 20.56 -6.64
C GLU A 101 -17.01 19.99 -8.06
N TRP A 102 -17.02 18.67 -8.15
CA TRP A 102 -16.96 17.97 -9.43
C TRP A 102 -18.24 18.19 -10.24
N PRO A 103 -18.16 18.31 -11.59
CA PRO A 103 -19.33 18.53 -12.45
C PRO A 103 -20.45 17.51 -12.20
N GLU A 104 -20.11 16.24 -12.00
CA GLU A 104 -21.07 15.16 -11.71
C GLU A 104 -21.90 15.40 -10.45
N ALA A 105 -21.27 15.88 -9.37
CA ALA A 105 -21.97 16.19 -8.12
C ALA A 105 -22.86 17.42 -8.29
N ARG A 106 -22.36 18.43 -9.01
CA ARG A 106 -23.13 19.63 -9.35
C ARG A 106 -24.37 19.29 -10.17
N ASP A 107 -24.23 18.47 -11.21
CA ASP A 107 -25.31 18.11 -12.13
C ASP A 107 -26.40 17.30 -11.42
N LYS A 108 -26.03 16.38 -10.53
CA LYS A 108 -27.00 15.65 -9.68
C LYS A 108 -27.86 16.59 -8.84
N ARG A 109 -27.25 17.55 -8.14
CA ARG A 109 -28.02 18.53 -7.35
C ARG A 109 -28.94 19.39 -8.21
N ILE A 110 -28.52 19.70 -9.45
CA ILE A 110 -29.36 20.44 -10.39
C ILE A 110 -30.59 19.60 -10.76
N GLN A 111 -30.40 18.30 -11.06
CA GLN A 111 -31.50 17.40 -11.38
C GLN A 111 -32.46 17.22 -10.21
N GLU A 112 -31.96 16.98 -9.01
CA GLU A 112 -32.78 16.87 -7.79
C GLU A 112 -33.62 18.12 -7.55
N ARG A 113 -33.05 19.31 -7.80
CA ARG A 113 -33.77 20.58 -7.68
C ARG A 113 -34.90 20.70 -8.71
N ILE A 114 -34.63 20.35 -9.96
CA ILE A 114 -35.65 20.34 -11.03
C ILE A 114 -36.77 19.35 -10.70
N GLU A 115 -36.45 18.18 -10.15
CA GLU A 115 -37.46 17.18 -9.77
C GLU A 115 -38.34 17.66 -8.61
N GLN A 116 -37.74 18.29 -7.59
CA GLN A 116 -38.48 18.90 -6.48
C GLN A 116 -39.43 19.99 -6.98
N GLU A 117 -38.96 20.87 -7.86
CA GLU A 117 -39.79 21.93 -8.47
C GLU A 117 -40.97 21.34 -9.26
N LYS A 118 -40.73 20.27 -10.03
CA LYS A 118 -41.80 19.55 -10.75
C LYS A 118 -42.82 18.92 -9.80
N GLN A 119 -42.37 18.31 -8.71
CA GLN A 119 -43.26 17.69 -7.73
C GLN A 119 -44.12 18.74 -7.01
N GLN A 120 -43.53 19.88 -6.64
CA GLN A 120 -44.26 21.00 -6.02
C GLN A 120 -45.33 21.58 -6.98
N GLN A 121 -45.00 21.75 -8.26
CA GLN A 121 -45.97 22.19 -9.27
C GLN A 121 -47.11 21.19 -9.47
N GLN A 122 -46.84 19.88 -9.42
CA GLN A 122 -47.89 18.86 -9.51
C GLN A 122 -48.81 18.86 -8.28
N GLN A 123 -48.26 19.06 -7.08
CA GLN A 123 -49.05 19.17 -5.85
C GLN A 123 -49.96 20.40 -5.88
N GLN A 124 -49.43 21.56 -6.25
CA GLN A 124 -50.23 22.80 -6.39
C GLN A 124 -51.34 22.65 -7.45
N ASN A 125 -51.05 22.01 -8.59
CA ASN A 125 -52.06 21.78 -9.62
C ASN A 125 -53.15 20.77 -9.21
N ASN A 126 -52.85 19.85 -8.29
CA ASN A 126 -53.83 18.91 -7.74
C ASN A 126 -54.68 19.53 -6.61
N GLU A 127 -54.16 20.52 -5.89
CA GLU A 127 -54.92 21.27 -4.88
C GLU A 127 -55.86 22.33 -5.47
N THR A 128 -55.61 22.76 -6.71
CA THR A 128 -56.42 23.78 -7.42
C THR A 128 -57.51 23.17 -8.32
N LYS A 129 -57.72 21.85 -8.28
CA LYS A 129 -58.80 21.12 -8.98
C LYS A 129 -59.76 20.50 -7.97
#